data_AF-A0A2T6VRJ9-F1
#
_entry.id   AF-A0A2T6VRJ9-F1
#
_cell.length_a   1.000
_cell.length_b   1.000
_cell.length_c   1.000
_cell.angle_alpha   90.00
_cell.angle_beta   90.00
_cell.angle_gamma   90.00
#
_symmetry.space_group_name_H-M   'P 1'
#
loop_
_entity.id
_entity.type
_entity.pdbx_description
1 polymer ?
#
loop_
_entity_poly.entity_id
_entity_poly.type
_entity_poly.pdbx_seq_one_letter_code
_entity_poly.pdbx_strand_id
1 'polypeptide(L)'
;MFIVAVLMLAFLIFIHELGHFVIARICGVKVEVFSIGFGKKLCFFKLFGTQFALSLIPLGGYVKLKGMDKEENEENEINQANDSYAQKSPFQKLWILFGGAFFNFLFAILVYFFLALSGEKVLLPIIGDLDKNALEAGLLKGDKILSINHEKIASFGEIRSVVARARGELILEIERNNQILEKRLTPKIVA
;
A
#
# COMPACT_ATOMS: atom_id res chain seq x y z
N MET A 1 4.98 16.99 1.03
CA MET A 1 5.37 15.67 0.49
C MET A 1 6.41 14.96 1.36
N PHE A 2 7.51 15.61 1.77
CA PHE A 2 8.54 15.01 2.63
C PHE A 2 8.03 14.49 3.99
N ILE A 3 7.25 15.30 4.73
CA ILE A 3 6.68 14.89 6.03
C ILE A 3 5.81 13.63 5.88
N VAL A 4 4.99 13.56 4.84
CA VAL A 4 4.15 12.39 4.55
C VAL A 4 5.00 11.14 4.28
N ALA A 5 6.08 11.29 3.50
CA ALA A 5 7.01 10.18 3.26
C ALA A 5 7.68 9.68 4.55
N VAL A 6 8.12 10.59 5.42
CA VAL A 6 8.70 10.23 6.73
C VAL A 6 7.69 9.51 7.60
N LEU A 7 6.43 9.97 7.66
CA LEU A 7 5.38 9.31 8.42
C LEU A 7 5.04 7.92 7.89
N MET A 8 4.95 7.76 6.56
CA MET A 8 4.71 6.45 5.92
C MET A 8 5.87 5.49 6.19
N LEU A 9 7.12 5.95 6.07
CA LEU A 9 8.30 5.14 6.35
C LEU A 9 8.35 4.72 7.83
N ALA A 10 8.08 5.65 8.75
CA ALA A 10 8.03 5.36 10.18
C ALA A 10 6.94 4.32 10.52
N PHE A 11 5.77 4.42 9.87
CA PHE A 11 4.70 3.45 10.04
C PHE A 11 5.06 2.07 9.46
N LEU A 12 5.70 2.01 8.30
CA LEU A 12 6.16 0.76 7.70
C LEU A 12 7.22 0.06 8.57
N ILE A 13 8.13 0.83 9.17
CA ILE A 13 9.10 0.30 10.12
C ILE A 13 8.40 -0.18 11.40
N PHE A 14 7.40 0.55 11.90
CA PHE A 14 6.61 0.09 13.04
C PHE A 14 5.98 -1.29 12.80
N ILE A 15 5.40 -1.54 11.62
CA ILE A 15 4.85 -2.85 11.26
C ILE A 15 5.96 -3.92 11.18
N HIS A 16 7.14 -3.56 10.69
CA HIS A 16 8.31 -4.45 10.67
C HIS A 16 8.73 -4.86 12.09
N GLU A 17 8.93 -3.89 12.99
CA GLU A 17 9.29 -4.16 14.39
C GLU A 17 8.18 -4.96 15.10
N LEU A 18 6.92 -4.66 14.80
CA LEU A 18 5.77 -5.41 15.33
C LEU A 18 5.85 -6.89 14.95
N GLY A 19 6.32 -7.22 13.74
CA GLY A 19 6.52 -8.60 13.33
C GLY A 19 7.56 -9.33 14.16
N HIS A 20 8.73 -8.73 14.38
CA HIS A 20 9.74 -9.29 15.29
C HIS A 20 9.20 -9.49 16.70
N PHE A 21 8.48 -8.49 17.22
CA PHE A 21 7.87 -8.52 18.54
C PHE A 21 6.87 -9.66 18.69
N VAL A 22 5.90 -9.76 17.77
CA VAL A 22 4.84 -10.77 17.83
C VAL A 22 5.44 -12.17 17.75
N ILE A 23 6.33 -12.42 16.79
CA ILE A 23 6.93 -13.75 16.63
C ILE A 23 7.83 -14.09 17.83
N ALA A 24 8.59 -13.14 18.38
CA ALA A 24 9.37 -13.36 19.60
C ALA A 24 8.47 -13.78 20.77
N ARG A 25 7.34 -13.09 20.98
CA ARG A 25 6.38 -13.42 22.04
C ARG A 25 5.73 -14.78 21.83
N ILE A 26 5.39 -15.15 20.59
CA ILE A 26 4.86 -16.48 20.24
C ILE A 26 5.89 -17.58 20.50
N CYS A 27 7.17 -17.34 20.19
CA CYS A 27 8.27 -18.27 20.51
C CYS A 27 8.64 -18.30 22.00
N GLY A 28 7.91 -17.55 22.85
CA GLY A 28 8.16 -17.47 24.28
C GLY A 28 9.49 -16.78 24.61
N VAL A 29 9.96 -15.86 23.78
CA VAL A 29 11.10 -14.98 24.08
C VAL A 29 10.59 -13.72 24.77
N LYS A 30 11.28 -13.30 25.83
CA LYS A 30 10.99 -12.02 26.47
C LYS A 30 11.53 -10.88 25.63
N VAL A 31 10.66 -9.93 25.33
CA VAL A 31 11.04 -8.66 24.72
C VAL A 31 11.24 -7.64 25.84
N GLU A 32 12.42 -7.05 25.91
CA GLU A 32 12.76 -6.05 26.92
C GLU A 32 12.35 -4.66 26.48
N VAL A 33 12.59 -4.33 25.22
CA VAL A 33 12.31 -3.01 24.63
C VAL A 33 11.69 -3.18 23.26
N PHE A 34 10.60 -2.45 23.02
CA PHE A 34 10.05 -2.18 21.71
C PHE A 34 10.16 -0.68 21.46
N SER A 35 11.02 -0.25 20.55
CA SER A 35 11.24 1.17 20.25
C SER A 35 10.82 1.51 18.84
N ILE A 36 10.00 2.55 18.72
CA ILE A 36 9.76 3.24 17.45
C ILE A 36 10.77 4.38 17.37
N GLY A 37 11.64 4.34 16.38
CA GLY A 37 12.76 5.24 16.22
C GLY A 37 14.00 4.87 17.03
N PHE A 38 15.07 5.65 16.83
CA PHE A 38 16.38 5.51 17.46
C PHE A 38 16.80 6.74 18.28
N GLY A 39 17.84 6.54 19.10
CA GLY A 39 18.50 7.60 19.87
C GLY A 39 17.79 7.90 21.20
N LYS A 40 17.71 9.18 21.55
CA LYS A 40 17.13 9.62 22.83
C LYS A 40 15.64 9.28 22.86
N LYS A 41 15.22 8.52 23.87
CA LYS A 41 13.81 8.21 24.15
C LYS A 41 13.08 9.51 24.52
N LEU A 42 12.06 9.87 23.76
CA LEU A 42 11.19 11.02 24.03
C LEU A 42 10.17 10.68 25.10
N CYS A 43 9.53 9.51 24.97
CA CYS A 43 8.63 8.96 25.96
C CYS A 43 8.74 7.43 25.97
N PHE A 44 8.42 6.82 27.11
CA PHE A 44 8.35 5.37 27.23
C PHE A 44 7.40 4.97 28.35
N PHE A 45 6.82 3.79 28.23
CA PHE A 45 6.02 3.15 29.26
C PHE A 45 6.32 1.65 29.30
N LYS A 46 6.04 1.01 30.44
CA LYS A 46 6.21 -0.44 30.59
C LYS A 46 4.85 -1.12 30.61
N LEU A 47 4.68 -2.11 29.75
CA LEU A 47 3.46 -2.89 29.64
C LEU A 47 3.82 -4.36 29.32
N PHE A 48 3.19 -5.32 30.00
CA PHE A 48 3.45 -6.76 29.85
C PHE A 48 4.93 -7.16 29.94
N GLY A 49 5.70 -6.48 30.80
CA GLY A 49 7.15 -6.72 30.96
C GLY A 49 8.02 -6.22 29.81
N THR A 50 7.44 -5.51 28.83
CA THR A 50 8.14 -4.85 27.72
C THR A 50 8.13 -3.34 27.92
N GLN A 51 9.26 -2.68 27.68
CA GLN A 51 9.32 -1.22 27.61
C GLN A 51 9.01 -0.74 26.19
N PHE A 52 7.85 -0.11 26.00
CA PHE A 52 7.49 0.56 24.76
C PHE A 52 8.06 1.98 24.78
N ALA A 53 8.83 2.34 23.76
CA ALA A 53 9.50 3.63 23.68
C ALA A 53 9.25 4.30 22.32
N LEU A 54 9.14 5.63 22.34
CA LEU A 54 9.19 6.47 21.16
C LEU A 54 10.46 7.31 21.25
N SER A 55 11.31 7.25 20.23
CA SER A 55 12.63 7.89 20.21
C SER A 55 12.69 9.03 19.19
N LEU A 56 13.66 9.93 19.37
CA LEU A 56 13.76 11.20 18.64
C LEU A 56 13.88 11.01 17.11
N ILE A 57 14.58 9.99 16.65
CA ILE A 57 14.84 9.77 15.22
C ILE A 57 13.82 8.76 14.68
N PRO A 58 12.83 9.16 13.85
CA PRO A 58 11.77 8.28 13.38
C PRO A 58 12.19 7.34 12.24
N LEU A 59 13.43 7.44 11.76
CA LEU A 59 14.01 6.64 10.67
C LEU A 59 14.49 5.27 11.17
N GLY A 60 13.62 4.53 11.85
CA GLY A 60 13.98 3.22 12.35
C GLY A 60 13.16 2.74 13.54
N GLY A 61 13.67 1.73 14.20
CA GLY A 61 13.10 1.09 15.38
C GLY A 61 13.93 -0.13 15.75
N TYR A 62 13.66 -0.70 16.92
CA TYR A 62 14.27 -1.96 17.30
C TYR A 62 13.45 -2.71 18.34
N VAL A 63 13.55 -4.04 18.27
CA VAL A 63 13.06 -4.97 19.29
C VAL A 63 14.25 -5.57 20.02
N LYS A 64 14.45 -5.18 21.29
CA LYS A 64 15.48 -5.78 22.15
C LYS A 64 14.95 -7.06 22.77
N LEU A 65 15.55 -8.19 22.38
CA LEU A 65 15.24 -9.52 22.90
C LEU A 65 16.20 -9.87 24.04
N LYS A 66 15.68 -10.49 25.11
CA LYS A 66 16.49 -11.01 26.21
C LYS A 66 17.48 -12.07 25.69
N GLY A 67 18.76 -11.95 26.04
CA GLY A 67 19.81 -12.90 25.65
C GLY A 67 20.13 -12.93 24.15
N MET A 68 19.90 -11.82 23.44
CA MET A 68 20.38 -11.62 22.06
C MET A 68 21.68 -10.80 22.00
N ASP A 69 21.95 -9.96 23.00
CA ASP A 69 23.15 -9.13 23.06
C ASP A 69 24.38 -9.99 23.40
N LYS A 70 25.42 -9.91 22.55
CA LYS A 70 26.66 -10.72 22.69
C LYS A 70 27.52 -10.36 23.90
N GLU A 71 27.27 -9.19 24.51
CA GLU A 71 27.96 -8.76 25.73
C GLU A 71 27.45 -9.53 26.97
N GLU A 72 26.28 -10.16 26.88
CA GLU A 72 25.82 -11.12 27.86
C GLU A 72 26.54 -12.45 27.58
N ASN A 73 27.63 -12.75 28.29
CA ASN A 73 28.36 -14.03 28.22
C ASN A 73 27.41 -15.24 28.25
N GLU A 74 27.69 -16.30 27.49
CA GLU A 74 26.88 -17.53 27.41
C GLU A 74 26.61 -18.17 28.79
N GLU A 75 27.48 -17.90 29.78
CA GLU A 75 27.36 -18.37 31.17
C GLU A 75 26.45 -17.51 32.07
N ASN A 76 25.94 -16.37 31.61
CA ASN A 76 25.03 -15.56 32.42
C ASN A 76 23.67 -16.26 32.63
N GLU A 77 23.11 -16.16 33.85
CA GLU A 77 21.76 -16.68 34.18
C GLU A 77 20.67 -16.17 33.22
N ILE A 78 20.86 -14.95 32.67
CA ILE A 78 19.99 -14.34 31.66
C ILE A 78 19.92 -15.19 30.39
N ASN A 79 21.05 -15.75 29.95
CA ASN A 79 21.15 -16.58 28.75
C ASN A 79 20.65 -18.00 28.98
N GLN A 80 20.70 -18.51 30.21
CA GLN A 80 20.18 -19.84 30.56
C GLN A 80 18.67 -19.87 30.79
N ALA A 81 18.03 -18.70 30.90
CA ALA A 81 16.59 -18.62 31.11
C ALA A 81 15.79 -19.15 29.90
N ASN A 82 14.72 -19.90 30.16
CA ASN A 82 13.85 -20.45 29.10
C ASN A 82 13.20 -19.39 28.19
N ASP A 83 13.05 -18.16 28.69
CA ASP A 83 12.53 -17.00 27.95
C ASP A 83 13.61 -16.21 27.20
N SER A 84 14.87 -16.68 27.22
CA SER A 84 15.99 -16.12 26.48
C SER A 84 15.96 -16.51 25.01
N TYR A 85 16.33 -15.59 24.14
CA TYR A 85 16.58 -15.84 22.72
C TYR A 85 17.71 -16.88 22.54
N ALA A 86 18.74 -16.86 23.40
CA ALA A 86 19.89 -17.77 23.33
C ALA A 86 19.48 -19.25 23.37
N GLN A 87 18.49 -19.60 24.19
CA GLN A 87 18.00 -20.98 24.37
C GLN A 87 17.06 -21.46 23.26
N LYS A 88 16.61 -20.58 22.36
CA LYS A 88 15.67 -20.97 21.30
C LYS A 88 16.34 -21.79 20.20
N SER A 89 15.57 -22.68 19.59
CA SER A 89 16.05 -23.49 18.47
C SER A 89 16.43 -22.61 17.28
N PRO A 90 17.33 -23.06 16.38
CA PRO A 90 17.70 -22.30 15.19
C PRO A 90 16.48 -21.91 14.33
N PHE A 91 15.48 -22.76 14.27
CA PHE A 91 14.25 -22.48 13.51
C PHE A 91 13.41 -21.37 14.17
N GLN A 92 13.28 -21.36 15.50
CA GLN A 92 12.60 -20.28 16.22
C GLN A 92 13.33 -18.94 16.02
N LYS A 93 14.66 -18.95 16.14
CA LYS A 93 15.51 -17.78 15.90
C LYS A 93 15.32 -17.23 14.47
N LEU A 94 15.30 -18.12 13.48
CA LEU A 94 15.05 -17.77 12.09
C LEU A 94 13.66 -17.14 11.91
N TRP A 95 12.62 -17.72 12.51
CA TRP A 95 11.27 -17.16 12.45
C TRP A 95 11.17 -15.78 13.09
N ILE A 96 11.82 -15.58 14.24
CA ILE A 96 11.84 -14.27 14.92
C ILE A 96 12.51 -13.23 14.03
N LEU A 97 13.67 -13.56 13.43
CA LEU A 97 14.38 -12.66 12.52
C LEU A 97 13.63 -12.45 11.19
N PHE A 98 12.87 -13.43 10.73
CA PHE A 98 12.04 -13.29 9.54
C PHE A 98 10.74 -12.52 9.80
N GLY A 99 10.29 -12.46 11.06
CA GLY A 99 9.01 -11.91 11.47
C GLY A 99 8.74 -10.50 10.95
N GLY A 100 9.73 -9.61 10.94
CA GLY A 100 9.54 -8.26 10.44
C GLY A 100 9.25 -8.17 8.95
N ALA A 101 9.97 -8.93 8.13
CA ALA A 101 9.70 -8.98 6.69
C ALA A 101 8.35 -9.63 6.39
N PHE A 102 8.01 -10.71 7.11
CA PHE A 102 6.73 -11.39 6.99
C PHE A 102 5.55 -10.46 7.28
N PHE A 103 5.62 -9.65 8.35
CA PHE A 103 4.54 -8.71 8.70
C PHE A 103 4.40 -7.57 7.69
N ASN A 104 5.49 -7.04 7.15
CA ASN A 104 5.41 -6.05 6.08
C ASN A 104 4.79 -6.63 4.81
N PHE A 105 5.13 -7.86 4.45
CA PHE A 105 4.53 -8.55 3.32
C PHE A 105 3.03 -8.79 3.53
N LEU A 106 2.64 -9.26 4.73
CA LEU A 106 1.24 -9.42 5.10
C LEU A 106 0.49 -8.08 5.08
N PHE A 107 1.10 -7.01 5.60
CA PHE A 107 0.52 -5.68 5.56
C PHE A 107 0.32 -5.18 4.13
N ALA A 108 1.26 -5.44 3.21
CA ALA A 108 1.09 -5.12 1.80
C ALA A 108 -0.11 -5.86 1.19
N ILE A 109 -0.27 -7.16 1.47
CA ILE A 109 -1.44 -7.93 1.03
C ILE A 109 -2.73 -7.30 1.56
N LEU A 110 -2.78 -6.94 2.84
CA LEU A 110 -3.95 -6.31 3.45
C LEU A 110 -4.27 -4.95 2.80
N VAL A 111 -3.26 -4.11 2.56
CA VAL A 111 -3.44 -2.83 1.87
C VAL A 111 -4.01 -3.04 0.48
N TYR A 112 -3.45 -3.96 -0.32
CA TYR A 112 -3.98 -4.28 -1.65
C TYR A 112 -5.39 -4.84 -1.60
N PHE A 113 -5.69 -5.70 -0.62
CA PHE A 113 -7.03 -6.24 -0.40
C PHE A 113 -8.04 -5.11 -0.13
N PHE A 114 -7.74 -4.19 0.77
CA PHE A 114 -8.63 -3.05 1.07
C PHE A 114 -8.74 -2.05 -0.09
N LEU A 115 -7.68 -1.87 -0.88
CA LEU A 115 -7.74 -1.09 -2.11
C LEU A 115 -8.69 -1.74 -3.13
N ALA A 116 -8.63 -3.06 -3.29
CA ALA A 116 -9.53 -3.79 -4.17
C ALA A 116 -11.01 -3.68 -3.71
N LEU A 117 -11.26 -3.72 -2.39
CA LEU A 117 -12.61 -3.51 -1.84
C LEU A 117 -13.14 -2.08 -2.02
N SER A 118 -12.25 -1.09 -2.08
CA SER A 118 -12.63 0.32 -2.22
C SER A 118 -13.18 0.67 -3.62
N GLY A 119 -13.15 -0.28 -4.56
CA GLY A 119 -13.61 -0.11 -5.93
C GLY A 119 -12.67 0.77 -6.76
N GLU A 120 -12.62 0.53 -8.06
CA GLU A 120 -11.91 1.44 -8.95
C GLU A 120 -12.66 2.76 -9.04
N LYS A 121 -11.96 3.88 -8.79
CA LYS A 121 -12.46 5.20 -9.16
C LYS A 121 -12.34 5.35 -10.67
N VAL A 122 -13.27 4.73 -11.38
CA VAL A 122 -13.33 4.80 -12.83
C VAL A 122 -13.67 6.25 -13.21
N LEU A 123 -12.78 6.89 -13.96
CA LEU A 123 -13.11 8.17 -14.60
C LEU A 123 -14.24 7.89 -15.57
N LEU A 124 -15.44 8.39 -15.24
CA LEU A 124 -16.60 8.27 -16.10
C LEU A 124 -16.23 8.79 -17.50
N PRO A 125 -16.72 8.16 -18.59
CA PRO A 125 -16.43 8.56 -19.96
C PRO A 125 -17.19 9.84 -20.34
N ILE A 126 -16.99 10.91 -19.59
CA ILE A 126 -17.57 12.22 -19.80
C ILE A 126 -16.58 13.06 -20.61
N ILE A 127 -17.07 13.64 -21.69
CA ILE A 127 -16.29 14.50 -22.56
C ILE A 127 -15.93 15.78 -21.80
N GLY A 128 -14.62 15.99 -21.62
CA GLY A 128 -14.05 17.19 -21.03
C GLY A 128 -13.88 18.31 -22.04
N ASP A 129 -12.68 18.89 -22.09
CA ASP A 129 -12.36 19.89 -23.10
C ASP A 129 -12.18 19.23 -24.48
N LEU A 130 -12.73 19.88 -25.51
CA LEU A 130 -12.77 19.38 -26.88
C LEU A 130 -11.87 20.20 -27.77
N ASP A 131 -11.26 19.53 -28.75
CA ASP A 131 -10.61 20.20 -29.87
C ASP A 131 -11.64 20.62 -30.94
N LYS A 132 -11.17 21.35 -31.97
CA LYS A 132 -12.05 21.80 -33.06
C LYS A 132 -12.68 20.63 -33.82
N ASN A 133 -11.94 19.53 -34.00
CA ASN A 133 -12.43 18.36 -34.75
C ASN A 133 -13.61 17.69 -34.04
N ALA A 134 -13.54 17.55 -32.72
CA ALA A 134 -14.61 16.96 -31.92
C ALA A 134 -15.85 17.87 -31.85
N LEU A 135 -15.66 19.19 -31.81
CA LEU A 135 -16.77 20.16 -31.92
C LEU A 135 -17.45 20.09 -33.30
N GLU A 136 -16.67 20.00 -34.38
CA GLU A 136 -17.19 19.83 -35.75
C GLU A 136 -17.94 18.49 -35.91
N ALA A 137 -17.52 17.44 -35.21
CA ALA A 137 -18.24 16.16 -35.13
C ALA A 137 -19.54 16.23 -34.30
N GLY A 138 -19.85 17.38 -33.70
CA GLY A 138 -21.08 17.62 -32.94
C GLY A 138 -21.07 17.05 -31.52
N LEU A 139 -19.89 16.71 -30.99
CA LEU A 139 -19.70 16.38 -29.58
C LEU A 139 -19.69 17.67 -28.75
N LEU A 140 -20.19 17.59 -27.52
CA LEU A 140 -20.21 18.70 -26.58
C LEU A 140 -19.56 18.29 -25.26
N LYS A 141 -18.99 19.28 -24.57
CA LYS A 141 -18.52 19.11 -23.20
C LYS A 141 -19.67 18.67 -22.30
N GLY A 142 -19.44 17.63 -21.51
CA GLY A 142 -20.46 17.03 -20.64
C GLY A 142 -21.23 15.86 -21.26
N ASP A 143 -21.07 15.56 -22.56
CA ASP A 143 -21.61 14.34 -23.15
C ASP A 143 -20.99 13.12 -22.47
N LYS A 144 -21.79 12.12 -22.14
CA LYS A 144 -21.31 10.85 -21.59
C LYS A 144 -21.35 9.77 -22.67
N ILE A 145 -20.20 9.22 -23.03
CA ILE A 145 -20.10 8.16 -24.03
C ILE A 145 -20.53 6.83 -23.39
N LEU A 146 -21.59 6.21 -23.93
CA LEU A 146 -22.13 4.94 -23.46
C LEU A 146 -21.55 3.75 -24.22
N SER A 147 -21.35 3.89 -25.54
CA SER A 147 -20.75 2.86 -26.38
C SER A 147 -20.03 3.46 -27.60
N ILE A 148 -19.06 2.72 -28.13
CA ILE A 148 -18.37 3.00 -29.40
C ILE A 148 -18.41 1.72 -30.24
N ASN A 149 -18.95 1.77 -31.45
CA ASN A 149 -19.16 0.62 -32.34
C ASN A 149 -19.89 -0.54 -31.65
N HIS A 150 -20.89 -0.23 -30.82
CA HIS A 150 -21.66 -1.16 -29.99
C HIS A 150 -20.87 -1.84 -28.86
N GLU A 151 -19.59 -1.49 -28.64
CA GLU A 151 -18.82 -1.87 -27.46
C GLU A 151 -19.11 -0.88 -26.32
N LYS A 152 -19.66 -1.36 -25.19
CA LYS A 152 -19.97 -0.51 -24.04
C LYS A 152 -18.69 0.07 -23.44
N ILE A 153 -18.72 1.36 -23.15
CA ILE A 153 -17.60 2.08 -22.53
C ILE A 153 -17.95 2.34 -21.06
N ALA A 154 -17.22 1.70 -20.15
CA ALA A 154 -17.39 1.91 -18.71
C ALA A 154 -16.47 3.03 -18.19
N SER A 155 -15.35 3.28 -18.86
CA SER A 155 -14.32 4.23 -18.44
C SER A 155 -13.80 5.10 -19.57
N PHE A 156 -13.34 6.32 -19.24
CA PHE A 156 -12.65 7.17 -20.22
C PHE A 156 -11.39 6.51 -20.80
N GLY A 157 -10.71 5.65 -20.01
CA GLY A 157 -9.51 4.93 -20.44
C GLY A 157 -9.77 3.93 -21.58
N GLU A 158 -10.95 3.31 -21.62
CA GLU A 158 -11.36 2.38 -22.68
C GLU A 158 -11.57 3.06 -24.03
N ILE A 159 -11.94 4.34 -24.05
CA ILE A 159 -12.15 5.08 -25.30
C ILE A 159 -10.89 5.00 -26.18
N ARG A 160 -9.70 5.21 -25.58
CA ARG A 160 -8.44 5.19 -26.33
C ARG A 160 -8.18 3.82 -26.97
N SER A 161 -8.41 2.72 -26.24
CA SER A 161 -8.14 1.37 -26.74
C SER A 161 -9.18 0.93 -27.79
N VAL A 162 -10.43 1.36 -27.66
CA VAL A 162 -11.49 1.07 -28.64
C VAL A 162 -11.27 1.88 -29.93
N VAL A 163 -11.01 3.18 -29.81
CA VAL A 163 -10.72 4.06 -30.96
C VAL A 163 -9.45 3.62 -31.70
N ALA A 164 -8.39 3.21 -30.99
CA ALA A 164 -7.14 2.77 -31.62
C ALA A 164 -7.27 1.47 -32.42
N ARG A 165 -8.21 0.58 -32.04
CA ARG A 165 -8.50 -0.67 -32.77
C ARG A 165 -9.44 -0.47 -33.95
N ALA A 166 -10.29 0.55 -33.86
CA ALA A 166 -11.28 0.81 -34.88
C ALA A 166 -10.63 1.31 -36.17
N ARG A 167 -11.25 0.94 -37.31
CA ARG A 167 -10.82 1.35 -38.65
C ARG A 167 -11.99 2.06 -39.32
N GLY A 168 -11.77 3.30 -39.74
CA GLY A 168 -12.79 4.08 -40.44
C GLY A 168 -13.76 4.80 -39.50
N GLU A 169 -15.04 4.85 -39.87
CA GLU A 169 -16.09 5.55 -39.14
C GLU A 169 -16.38 4.86 -37.79
N LEU A 170 -16.59 5.67 -36.75
CA LEU A 170 -17.02 5.25 -35.42
C LEU A 170 -18.49 5.63 -35.22
N ILE A 171 -19.25 4.71 -34.62
CA ILE A 171 -20.61 4.95 -34.15
C ILE A 171 -20.56 5.11 -32.64
N LEU A 172 -20.84 6.31 -32.13
CA LEU A 172 -20.87 6.60 -30.71
C LEU A 172 -22.32 6.73 -30.25
N GLU A 173 -22.67 6.04 -29.17
CA GLU A 173 -23.87 6.37 -28.40
C GLU A 173 -23.47 7.28 -27.25
N ILE A 174 -24.04 8.47 -27.21
CA ILE A 174 -23.80 9.46 -26.16
C ILE A 174 -25.09 9.77 -25.40
N GLU A 175 -24.97 10.01 -24.10
CA GLU A 175 -26.02 10.57 -23.27
C GLU A 175 -25.79 12.08 -23.12
N ARG A 176 -26.77 12.88 -23.56
CA ARG A 176 -26.79 14.34 -23.44
C ARG A 176 -28.15 14.76 -22.86
N ASN A 177 -28.17 15.42 -21.70
CA ASN A 177 -29.40 15.83 -21.02
C ASN A 177 -30.43 14.68 -20.86
N ASN A 178 -29.96 13.50 -20.44
CA ASN A 178 -30.75 12.26 -20.32
C ASN A 178 -31.38 11.73 -21.63
N GLN A 179 -30.91 12.21 -22.79
CA GLN A 179 -31.28 11.67 -24.09
C GLN A 179 -30.10 10.90 -24.70
N ILE A 180 -30.38 9.73 -25.25
CA ILE A 180 -29.39 8.94 -25.98
C ILE A 180 -29.38 9.40 -27.44
N LEU A 181 -28.21 9.80 -27.92
CA LEU A 181 -27.98 10.24 -29.29
C LEU A 181 -26.92 9.35 -29.93
N GLU A 182 -27.14 8.95 -31.18
CA GLU A 182 -26.13 8.31 -32.00
C GLU A 182 -25.34 9.38 -32.78
N LYS A 183 -24.01 9.28 -32.77
CA LYS A 183 -23.09 10.14 -33.51
C LYS A 183 -22.13 9.30 -34.33
N ARG A 184 -22.00 9.63 -35.60
CA ARG A 184 -21.04 9.01 -36.51
C ARG A 184 -19.88 9.96 -36.74
N LEU A 185 -18.68 9.51 -36.46
CA LEU A 185 -17.47 10.32 -36.62
C LEU A 185 -16.31 9.51 -37.16
N THR A 186 -15.52 10.13 -38.02
CA THR A 186 -14.30 9.53 -38.57
C THR A 186 -13.11 10.13 -37.84
N PRO A 187 -12.37 9.34 -37.04
CA PRO A 187 -11.19 9.84 -36.34
C PRO A 187 -10.16 10.36 -37.34
N LYS A 188 -9.72 11.60 -37.17
CA LYS A 188 -8.53 12.12 -37.84
C LYS A 188 -7.34 11.91 -36.93
N ILE A 189 -6.32 11.22 -37.42
CA ILE A 189 -5.05 11.12 -36.71
C ILE A 189 -4.41 12.51 -36.77
N VAL A 190 -4.39 13.21 -35.65
CA VAL A 190 -3.66 14.47 -35.50
C VAL A 190 -2.25 14.09 -35.06
N ALA A 191 -1.27 14.33 -35.92
CA ALA A 191 0.16 14.15 -35.64
C ALA A 191 0.71 15.28 -34.75
#